data_AF-A0A317Z660-F1
#
_entry.id   AF-A0A317Z660-F1
#
_cell.length_a   1.000
_cell.length_b   1.000
_cell.length_c   1.000
_cell.angle_alpha   90.00
_cell.angle_beta   90.00
_cell.angle_gamma   90.00
#
_symmetry.space_group_name_H-M   'P 1'
#
loop_
_entity.id
_entity.type
_entity.pdbx_description
1 polymer ?
#
loop_
_entity_poly.entity_id
_entity_poly.type
_entity_poly.pdbx_seq_one_letter_code
_entity_poly.pdbx_strand_id
1 'polypeptide(L)'
;VKHDTQTGVSNNIINSGLPNSVENPHIKISEWGWAIDPEGLRYTLNVLYERYQVPLFIVENGFGAIDKVENNQIHDDYRINYLREHIEAMIDAVDKDGVDLIGYTPWGIIDIVSFTTGEMKKRYGLIYVDRDN
;
A
#
# COMPACT_ATOMS: atom_id res chain seq x y z
N VAL A 1 -5.33 3.10 43.83
CA VAL A 1 -6.26 1.95 43.73
C VAL A 1 -5.89 1.20 42.46
N LYS A 2 -5.23 0.06 42.61
CA LYS A 2 -4.96 -0.85 41.49
C LYS A 2 -6.30 -1.39 41.00
N HIS A 3 -6.56 -1.30 39.71
CA HIS A 3 -7.40 -2.27 39.05
C HIS A 3 -6.58 -2.93 37.96
N ASP A 4 -6.15 -4.13 38.30
CA ASP A 4 -5.52 -5.10 37.42
C ASP A 4 -6.45 -5.38 36.23
N THR A 5 -5.95 -5.15 35.02
CA THR A 5 -6.35 -5.91 33.84
C THR A 5 -5.10 -6.59 33.31
N GLN A 6 -4.79 -7.76 33.89
CA GLN A 6 -4.05 -8.77 33.13
C GLN A 6 -5.04 -9.42 32.16
N THR A 7 -5.11 -8.90 30.94
CA THR A 7 -5.66 -9.63 29.80
C THR A 7 -4.58 -9.69 28.74
N GLY A 8 -3.98 -10.88 28.61
CA GLY A 8 -2.94 -11.15 27.65
C GLY A 8 -3.42 -10.90 26.23
N VAL A 9 -2.71 -10.01 25.54
CA VAL A 9 -2.57 -10.03 24.08
C VAL A 9 -1.11 -9.70 23.76
N SER A 10 -0.20 -10.50 24.31
CA SER A 10 1.14 -10.64 23.76
C SER A 10 0.98 -11.44 22.47
N ASN A 11 0.82 -10.76 21.32
CA ASN A 11 1.27 -11.16 19.96
C ASN A 11 0.56 -10.43 18.79
N ASN A 12 -0.49 -9.63 19.00
CA ASN A 12 -1.26 -9.05 17.87
C ASN A 12 -0.99 -7.57 17.59
N ILE A 13 0.26 -7.11 17.75
CA ILE A 13 0.68 -5.88 17.05
C ILE A 13 1.06 -6.30 15.64
N ILE A 14 0.07 -6.30 14.75
CA ILE A 14 0.34 -6.37 13.31
C ILE A 14 1.09 -5.08 13.00
N ASN A 15 2.37 -5.17 12.63
CA ASN A 15 3.21 -3.99 12.37
C ASN A 15 2.50 -3.05 11.38
N SER A 16 2.11 -1.85 11.84
CA SER A 16 1.36 -0.80 11.10
C SER A 16 -0.17 -0.94 11.05
N GLY A 17 -0.78 -1.93 11.71
CA GLY A 17 -2.25 -2.08 11.80
C GLY A 17 -2.89 -1.19 12.87
N LEU A 18 -4.19 -0.92 12.73
CA LEU A 18 -4.98 -0.24 13.77
C LEU A 18 -5.12 -1.13 15.02
N PRO A 19 -5.25 -0.55 16.22
CA PRO A 19 -5.61 -1.33 17.40
C PRO A 19 -6.88 -2.13 17.13
N ASN A 20 -6.82 -3.45 17.29
CA ASN A 20 -7.89 -4.44 16.99
C ASN A 20 -8.07 -4.87 15.52
N SER A 21 -7.13 -4.60 14.63
CA SER A 21 -7.14 -5.23 13.30
C SER A 21 -6.96 -6.75 13.42
N VAL A 22 -7.68 -7.51 12.58
CA VAL A 22 -7.58 -8.97 12.48
C VAL A 22 -6.95 -9.32 11.12
N GLU A 23 -6.10 -10.33 11.08
CA GLU A 23 -5.54 -10.84 9.83
C GLU A 23 -6.64 -11.43 8.95
N ASN A 24 -6.62 -11.09 7.67
CA ASN A 24 -7.50 -11.70 6.68
C ASN A 24 -6.74 -12.85 5.99
N PRO A 25 -7.15 -14.12 6.16
CA PRO A 25 -6.44 -15.27 5.63
C PRO A 25 -6.53 -15.40 4.09
N HIS A 26 -7.33 -14.56 3.44
CA HIS A 26 -7.56 -14.61 1.99
C HIS A 26 -6.69 -13.62 1.20
N ILE A 27 -5.95 -12.74 1.88
CA ILE A 27 -5.12 -11.72 1.22
C ILE A 27 -3.64 -11.94 1.51
N LYS A 28 -2.80 -11.59 0.53
CA LYS A 28 -1.34 -11.64 0.69
C LYS A 28 -0.88 -10.45 1.53
N ILE A 29 0.28 -10.61 2.17
CA ILE A 29 0.95 -9.56 2.94
C ILE A 29 2.36 -9.31 2.40
N SER A 30 2.80 -8.06 2.43
CA SER A 30 4.18 -7.68 2.12
C SER A 30 5.14 -8.12 3.23
N GLU A 31 6.44 -8.03 2.98
CA GLU A 31 7.48 -8.27 3.99
C GLU A 31 7.38 -7.32 5.21
N TRP A 32 6.68 -6.19 5.06
CA TRP A 32 6.38 -5.24 6.13
C TRP A 32 5.00 -5.44 6.77
N GLY A 33 4.32 -6.54 6.48
CA GLY A 33 3.01 -6.86 7.05
C GLY A 33 1.85 -6.04 6.47
N TRP A 34 2.06 -5.36 5.34
CA TRP A 34 1.00 -4.59 4.68
C TRP A 34 0.19 -5.50 3.77
N ALA A 35 -1.14 -5.50 3.95
CA ALA A 35 -2.06 -6.20 3.08
C ALA A 35 -1.91 -5.74 1.62
N ILE A 36 -1.93 -6.70 0.70
CA ILE A 36 -1.97 -6.48 -0.75
C ILE A 36 -3.36 -6.88 -1.21
N ASP A 37 -4.22 -5.88 -1.41
CA ASP A 37 -5.64 -6.08 -1.72
C ASP A 37 -6.12 -5.08 -2.80
N PRO A 38 -5.95 -5.43 -4.09
CA PRO A 38 -6.44 -4.62 -5.20
C PRO A 38 -7.96 -4.44 -5.20
N GLU A 39 -8.71 -5.46 -4.80
CA GLU A 39 -10.17 -5.38 -4.70
C GLU A 39 -10.60 -4.40 -3.61
N GLY A 40 -9.84 -4.32 -2.51
CA GLY A 40 -10.00 -3.33 -1.46
C GLY A 40 -9.92 -1.89 -1.98
N LEU A 41 -9.07 -1.60 -2.97
CA LEU A 41 -9.02 -0.29 -3.62
C LEU A 41 -10.31 0.00 -4.39
N ARG A 42 -10.78 -0.94 -5.23
CA ARG A 42 -12.04 -0.79 -5.97
C ARG A 42 -13.22 -0.62 -5.03
N TYR A 43 -13.29 -1.42 -3.96
CA TYR A 43 -14.31 -1.29 -2.92
C TYR A 43 -14.29 0.10 -2.29
N THR A 44 -13.11 0.61 -1.93
CA THR A 44 -12.95 1.93 -1.32
C THR A 44 -13.42 3.04 -2.26
N LEU A 45 -13.04 2.98 -3.54
CA LEU A 45 -13.48 3.94 -4.55
C LEU A 45 -15.01 3.98 -4.67
N ASN A 46 -15.65 2.80 -4.74
CA ASN A 46 -17.10 2.69 -4.80
C ASN A 46 -17.77 3.28 -3.56
N VAL A 47 -17.34 2.88 -2.36
CA VAL A 47 -17.92 3.38 -1.10
C VAL A 47 -17.81 4.90 -0.97
N LEU A 48 -16.65 5.47 -1.33
CA LEU A 48 -16.45 6.92 -1.28
C LEU A 48 -17.31 7.63 -2.32
N TYR A 49 -17.34 7.13 -3.55
CA TYR A 49 -18.07 7.75 -4.63
C TYR A 49 -19.58 7.67 -4.41
N GLU A 50 -20.13 6.50 -4.06
CA GLU A 50 -21.55 6.32 -3.71
C GLU A 50 -21.98 7.27 -2.59
N ARG A 51 -21.13 7.46 -1.58
CA ARG A 51 -21.45 8.32 -0.45
C ARG A 51 -21.46 9.81 -0.79
N TYR A 52 -20.47 10.28 -1.55
CA TYR A 52 -20.23 11.72 -1.71
C TYR A 52 -20.58 12.26 -3.10
N GLN A 53 -20.55 11.42 -4.13
CA GLN A 53 -20.85 11.77 -5.53
C GLN A 53 -20.03 12.98 -6.01
N VAL A 54 -18.75 13.00 -5.63
CA VAL A 54 -17.77 14.00 -6.09
C VAL A 54 -16.60 13.27 -6.78
N PRO A 55 -15.93 13.92 -7.75
CA PRO A 55 -14.78 13.32 -8.41
C PRO A 55 -13.70 12.95 -7.40
N LEU A 56 -13.16 11.73 -7.51
CA LEU A 56 -12.12 11.20 -6.63
C LEU A 56 -10.75 11.38 -7.27
N PHE A 57 -9.70 11.40 -6.44
CA PHE A 57 -8.31 11.43 -6.89
C PHE A 57 -7.47 10.52 -6.00
N ILE A 58 -6.86 9.48 -6.58
CA ILE A 58 -5.89 8.65 -5.86
C ILE A 58 -4.56 9.38 -5.85
N VAL A 59 -4.29 10.07 -4.75
CA VAL A 59 -3.06 10.86 -4.58
C VAL A 59 -1.86 10.02 -4.13
N GLU A 60 -2.09 8.83 -3.56
CA GLU A 60 -1.04 7.93 -3.14
C GLU A 60 -1.45 6.46 -3.29
N ASN A 61 -0.61 5.67 -3.94
CA ASN A 61 -0.64 4.21 -3.91
C ASN A 61 0.73 3.67 -4.34
N GLY A 62 1.28 2.67 -3.65
CA GLY A 62 2.60 2.17 -3.99
C GLY A 62 3.05 0.97 -3.15
N PHE A 63 4.11 0.31 -3.60
CA PHE A 63 4.64 -0.89 -2.97
C PHE A 63 6.10 -0.70 -2.56
N GLY A 64 6.31 -0.70 -1.25
CA GLY A 64 7.63 -0.57 -0.64
C GLY A 64 8.30 -1.93 -0.50
N ALA A 65 9.46 -2.10 -1.12
CA ALA A 65 10.24 -3.34 -1.10
C ALA A 65 11.75 -3.07 -1.10
N ILE A 66 12.56 -4.11 -0.90
CA ILE A 66 14.01 -4.01 -1.03
C ILE A 66 14.40 -4.24 -2.48
N ASP A 67 14.98 -3.22 -3.12
CA ASP A 67 15.51 -3.35 -4.48
C ASP A 67 16.94 -3.89 -4.46
N LYS A 68 17.25 -4.76 -5.42
CA LYS A 68 18.60 -5.29 -5.64
C LYS A 68 19.15 -4.75 -6.94
N VAL A 69 20.39 -4.24 -6.88
CA VAL A 69 21.14 -3.80 -8.06
C VAL A 69 21.86 -4.99 -8.67
N GLU A 70 21.47 -5.39 -9.88
CA GLU A 70 22.09 -6.47 -10.64
C GLU A 70 22.56 -5.91 -11.98
N ASN A 71 23.88 -5.89 -12.23
CA ASN A 71 24.46 -5.33 -13.47
C ASN A 71 23.99 -3.90 -13.80
N ASN A 72 23.94 -3.02 -12.80
CA ASN A 72 23.41 -1.64 -12.90
C ASN A 72 21.94 -1.54 -13.32
N GLN A 73 21.16 -2.60 -13.09
CA GLN A 73 19.72 -2.65 -13.33
C GLN A 73 18.97 -3.04 -12.05
N ILE A 74 17.71 -2.64 -11.98
CA ILE A 74 16.76 -3.06 -10.96
C ILE A 74 15.70 -3.91 -11.66
N HIS A 75 15.43 -5.09 -11.10
CA HIS A 75 14.38 -6.00 -11.58
C HIS A 75 13.26 -6.07 -10.52
N ASP A 76 12.32 -5.14 -10.57
CA ASP A 76 11.28 -4.92 -9.57
C ASP A 76 9.90 -5.47 -9.97
N ASP A 77 9.85 -6.69 -10.51
CA ASP A 77 8.60 -7.35 -10.92
C ASP A 77 7.54 -7.40 -9.81
N TYR A 78 7.96 -7.46 -8.54
CA TYR A 78 7.05 -7.37 -7.39
C TYR A 78 6.27 -6.05 -7.35
N ARG A 79 6.92 -4.92 -7.66
CA ARG A 79 6.33 -3.59 -7.66
C ARG A 79 5.45 -3.42 -8.89
N ILE A 80 5.93 -3.89 -10.04
CA ILE A 80 5.16 -3.88 -11.29
C ILE A 80 3.86 -4.70 -11.11
N ASN A 81 3.92 -5.89 -10.53
CA ASN A 81 2.75 -6.73 -10.29
C ASN A 81 1.75 -6.05 -9.35
N TYR A 82 2.22 -5.50 -8.22
CA TYR A 82 1.36 -4.76 -7.30
C TYR A 82 0.63 -3.60 -7.99
N LEU A 83 1.38 -2.74 -8.70
CA LEU A 83 0.80 -1.57 -9.36
C LEU A 83 -0.17 -1.99 -10.46
N ARG A 84 0.17 -3.00 -11.26
CA ARG A 84 -0.69 -3.52 -12.32
C ARG A 84 -2.04 -3.99 -11.76
N GLU A 85 -2.02 -4.83 -10.73
CA GLU A 85 -3.25 -5.36 -10.13
C GLU A 85 -4.15 -4.24 -9.58
N HIS A 86 -3.57 -3.21 -8.93
CA HIS A 86 -4.34 -2.08 -8.41
C HIS A 86 -4.86 -1.15 -9.52
N ILE A 87 -4.09 -0.96 -10.60
CA ILE A 87 -4.52 -0.18 -11.77
C ILE A 87 -5.67 -0.89 -12.49
N GLU A 88 -5.60 -2.21 -12.64
CA GLU A 88 -6.70 -3.00 -13.22
C GLU A 88 -7.99 -2.85 -12.39
N ALA A 89 -7.89 -2.94 -11.05
CA ALA A 89 -9.02 -2.74 -10.15
C ALA A 89 -9.58 -1.30 -10.19
N MET A 90 -8.70 -0.30 -10.34
CA MET A 90 -9.06 1.10 -10.52
C MET A 90 -9.79 1.34 -11.84
N ILE A 91 -9.30 0.76 -12.95
CA ILE A 91 -9.95 0.84 -14.26
C ILE A 91 -11.34 0.22 -14.19
N ASP A 92 -11.46 -0.93 -13.54
CA ASP A 92 -12.75 -1.57 -13.30
C ASP A 92 -13.74 -0.67 -12.51
N ALA A 93 -13.26 0.06 -11.50
CA ALA A 93 -14.08 1.01 -10.75
C ALA A 93 -14.62 2.15 -11.65
N VAL A 94 -13.80 2.63 -12.58
CA VAL A 94 -14.19 3.70 -13.52
C VAL A 94 -15.13 3.16 -14.60
N ASP A 95 -14.71 2.11 -15.32
CA ASP A 95 -15.38 1.63 -16.53
C ASP A 95 -16.64 0.81 -16.23
N LYS A 96 -16.64 0.03 -15.15
CA LYS A 96 -17.75 -0.87 -14.81
C LYS A 96 -18.67 -0.31 -13.73
N ASP A 97 -18.11 0.36 -12.73
CA ASP A 97 -18.89 0.86 -11.59
C ASP A 97 -19.29 2.33 -11.72
N GLY A 98 -18.67 3.08 -12.64
CA GLY A 98 -19.02 4.46 -12.94
C GLY A 98 -18.45 5.49 -11.96
N VAL A 99 -17.37 5.16 -11.25
CA VAL A 99 -16.65 6.10 -10.39
C VAL A 99 -15.99 7.19 -11.23
N ASP A 100 -16.29 8.46 -10.92
CA ASP A 100 -15.57 9.60 -11.52
C ASP A 100 -14.22 9.76 -10.82
N LEU A 101 -13.14 9.33 -11.49
CA LEU A 101 -11.78 9.37 -10.99
C LEU A 101 -10.91 10.25 -11.90
N ILE A 102 -10.36 11.33 -11.35
CA ILE A 102 -9.62 12.33 -12.13
C ILE A 102 -8.14 11.99 -12.33
N GLY A 103 -7.62 11.02 -11.58
CA GLY A 103 -6.23 10.58 -11.76
C GLY A 103 -5.73 9.60 -10.70
N TYR A 104 -4.47 9.23 -10.88
CA TYR A 104 -3.72 8.29 -10.06
C TYR A 104 -2.24 8.67 -10.02
N THR A 105 -1.70 8.89 -8.82
CA THR A 105 -0.28 9.22 -8.63
C THR A 105 0.40 8.17 -7.76
N PRO A 106 1.27 7.32 -8.35
CA PRO A 106 2.07 6.38 -7.59
C PRO A 106 2.89 7.08 -6.51
N TRP A 107 2.88 6.52 -5.31
CA TRP A 107 3.65 7.06 -4.19
C TRP A 107 5.14 6.82 -4.41
N GLY A 108 5.94 7.88 -4.19
CA GLY A 108 7.39 7.80 -4.25
C GLY A 108 7.89 7.48 -5.66
N ILE A 109 7.47 8.25 -6.68
CA ILE A 109 7.89 8.07 -8.09
C ILE A 109 9.41 7.96 -8.26
N ILE A 110 10.17 8.65 -7.41
CA ILE A 110 11.61 8.53 -7.20
C ILE A 110 11.83 8.03 -5.77
N ASP A 111 12.89 7.25 -5.54
CA ASP A 111 13.23 6.79 -4.20
C ASP A 111 13.41 7.95 -3.22
N ILE A 112 12.78 7.79 -2.05
CA ILE A 112 12.75 8.76 -0.96
C ILE A 112 13.00 8.07 0.38
N VAL A 113 13.36 8.87 1.38
CA VAL A 113 13.52 8.40 2.77
C VAL A 113 12.17 7.93 3.31
N SER A 114 12.13 6.74 3.90
CA SER A 114 10.90 6.16 4.44
C SER A 114 10.35 6.97 5.63
N PHE A 115 9.03 6.99 5.79
CA PHE A 115 8.38 7.72 6.89
C PHE A 115 8.66 7.09 8.26
N THR A 116 8.49 5.76 8.40
CA THR A 116 8.54 5.08 9.70
C THR A 116 9.96 4.89 10.23
N THR A 117 10.90 4.51 9.36
CA THR A 117 12.28 4.19 9.79
C THR A 117 13.29 5.29 9.44
N GLY A 118 12.96 6.23 8.55
CA GLY A 118 13.91 7.24 8.11
C GLY A 118 15.02 6.67 7.22
N GLU A 119 14.76 5.54 6.56
CA GLU A 119 15.77 4.76 5.82
C GLU A 119 15.47 4.72 4.31
N MET A 120 16.51 4.59 3.50
CA MET A 120 16.44 4.36 2.05
C MET A 120 16.25 2.89 1.67
N LYS A 121 16.37 1.95 2.62
CA LYS A 121 16.34 0.50 2.34
C LYS A 121 14.99 0.02 1.81
N LYS A 122 13.88 0.65 2.24
CA LYS A 122 12.52 0.38 1.74
C LYS A 122 12.22 1.37 0.62
N ARG A 123 12.23 0.89 -0.62
CA ARG A 123 12.15 1.70 -1.85
C ARG A 123 10.78 1.59 -2.49
N TYR A 124 10.34 2.70 -3.08
CA TYR A 124 9.03 2.84 -3.73
C TYR A 124 9.16 3.30 -5.20
N GLY A 125 10.36 3.78 -5.57
CA GLY A 125 10.68 4.43 -6.83
C GLY A 125 10.40 3.58 -8.06
N LEU A 126 9.91 4.27 -9.10
CA LEU A 126 10.18 3.86 -10.48
C LEU A 126 11.57 4.37 -10.91
N ILE A 127 12.10 5.39 -10.23
CA ILE A 127 13.43 5.94 -10.41
C ILE A 127 14.27 5.60 -9.16
N TYR A 128 15.25 4.72 -9.35
CA TYR A 128 16.19 4.34 -8.31
C TYR A 128 17.14 5.50 -7.97
N VAL A 129 17.40 5.72 -6.68
CA VAL A 129 18.42 6.67 -6.21
C VAL A 129 19.57 5.89 -5.57
N ASP A 130 20.77 6.06 -6.13
CA ASP A 130 22.03 5.51 -5.60
C ASP A 130 22.46 6.28 -4.34
N ARG A 131 21.76 5.96 -3.26
CA ARG A 131 21.99 6.45 -1.90
C ARG A 131 21.49 5.39 -0.94
N ASP A 132 22.36 5.02 -0.01
CA ASP A 132 22.05 4.12 1.09
C ASP A 132 22.09 4.87 2.43
N ASN A 133 21.83 4.14 3.51
CA ASN A 133 21.86 4.65 4.88
C ASN A 133 23.28 4.75 5.43
#